data_AF-A0A7W0RWX4-F1
#
_entry.id   AF-A0A7W0RWX4-F1
#
_cell.length_a   1.000
_cell.length_b   1.000
_cell.length_c   1.000
_cell.angle_alpha   90.00
_cell.angle_beta   90.00
_cell.angle_gamma   90.00
#
_symmetry.space_group_name_H-M   'P 1'
#
loop_
_entity.id
_entity.type
_entity.pdbx_description
1 polymer ?
#
loop_
_entity_poly.entity_id
_entity_poly.type
_entity_poly.pdbx_seq_one_letter_code
_entity_poly.pdbx_strand_id
1 'polypeptide(L)'
;MALVAAALILLFSVLNPSFFRLENFVVIGVNSTSVLIAVLGTSALLIAGYVDLSIGSMMALIGIIVAKIAVATQDAFLTAAVGLGLGTLLGLVNGILVRRLSISPLIVTLAMLALYGGLAFVVSSTAVYGFPPSLLELGRGKAFGIQYTVMIAVAVFLIGSFVLTRTVTGLRIYAIGGDPRAAELCGIPVGRLVVGLYAANGFLIGLVAV
;
A
#
# COMPACT_ATOMS: atom_id res chain seq x y z
N MET A 1 14.75 17.29 11.59
CA MET A 1 13.52 17.17 10.77
C MET A 1 12.48 18.24 11.11
N ALA A 2 12.03 18.39 12.37
CA ALA A 2 11.01 19.39 12.73
C ALA A 2 11.40 20.85 12.43
N LEU A 3 12.64 21.26 12.74
CA LEU A 3 13.14 22.61 12.44
C LEU A 3 13.19 22.91 10.93
N VAL A 4 13.58 21.92 10.13
CA VAL A 4 13.61 22.03 8.67
C VAL A 4 12.19 22.17 8.13
N ALA A 5 11.24 21.37 8.62
CA ALA A 5 9.83 21.49 8.24
C ALA A 5 9.26 22.87 8.61
N ALA A 6 9.53 23.37 9.82
CA ALA A 6 9.09 24.69 10.25
C ALA A 6 9.67 25.81 9.37
N ALA A 7 10.96 25.72 9.02
CA ALA A 7 11.61 26.67 8.12
C ALA A 7 10.98 26.66 6.71
N LEU A 8 10.70 25.47 6.16
CA LEU A 8 10.04 25.33 4.86
C LEU A 8 8.60 25.88 4.88
N ILE A 9 7.84 25.63 5.95
CA ILE A 9 6.48 26.17 6.13
C ILE A 9 6.53 27.70 6.13
N LEU A 10 7.43 28.31 6.91
CA LEU A 10 7.58 29.77 6.95
C LEU A 10 7.98 30.32 5.58
N LEU A 11 8.97 29.71 4.92
CA LEU A 11 9.43 30.13 3.60
C LEU A 11 8.29 30.10 2.56
N PHE A 12 7.58 28.97 2.44
CA PHE A 12 6.51 28.83 1.45
C PHE A 12 5.26 29.64 1.80
N SER A 13 5.01 29.93 3.08
CA SER A 13 3.92 30.82 3.48
C SER A 13 4.09 32.25 2.95
N VAL A 14 5.34 32.71 2.84
CA VAL A 14 5.66 34.04 2.31
C VAL A 14 5.73 34.02 0.78
N LEU A 15 6.32 32.98 0.20
CA LEU A 15 6.53 32.89 -1.25
C LEU A 15 5.25 32.56 -2.03
N ASN A 16 4.26 31.88 -1.42
CA ASN A 16 3.06 31.45 -2.11
C ASN A 16 1.77 31.88 -1.36
N PRO A 17 1.02 32.86 -1.89
CA PRO A 17 -0.23 33.33 -1.27
C PRO A 17 -1.31 32.25 -1.16
N SER A 18 -1.19 31.16 -1.92
CA SER A 18 -2.11 30.03 -1.86
C SER A 18 -1.73 28.99 -0.79
N PHE A 19 -0.59 29.15 -0.11
CA PHE A 19 -0.06 28.14 0.81
C PHE A 19 -1.03 27.77 1.94
N PHE A 20 -1.64 28.76 2.58
CA PHE A 20 -2.61 28.55 3.66
C PHE A 20 -4.07 28.47 3.19
N ARG A 21 -4.31 28.37 1.87
CA ARG A 21 -5.68 28.23 1.36
C ARG A 21 -6.21 26.82 1.60
N LEU A 22 -7.52 26.71 1.84
CA LEU A 22 -8.19 25.44 2.12
C LEU A 22 -7.99 24.43 0.98
N GLU A 23 -7.95 24.91 -0.28
CA GLU A 23 -7.72 24.05 -1.45
C GLU A 23 -6.36 23.36 -1.39
N ASN A 24 -5.32 24.03 -0.89
CA ASN A 24 -3.99 23.45 -0.73
C ASN A 24 -4.01 22.32 0.32
N PHE A 25 -4.69 22.52 1.45
CA PHE A 25 -4.86 21.48 2.46
C PHE A 25 -5.64 20.27 1.95
N VAL A 26 -6.68 20.50 1.13
CA VAL A 26 -7.45 19.41 0.50
C VAL A 26 -6.57 18.61 -0.45
N VAL A 27 -5.76 19.27 -1.28
CA VAL A 27 -4.84 18.61 -2.21
C VAL A 27 -3.76 17.81 -1.44
N ILE A 28 -3.21 18.36 -0.36
CA ILE A 28 -2.27 17.65 0.51
C ILE A 28 -2.93 16.41 1.12
N GLY A 29 -4.16 16.55 1.64
CA GLY A 29 -4.93 15.44 2.21
C GLY A 29 -5.17 14.32 1.21
N VAL A 30 -5.59 14.67 -0.01
CA VAL A 30 -5.77 13.73 -1.13
C VAL A 30 -4.48 13.02 -1.48
N ASN A 31 -3.35 13.73 -1.64
CA ASN A 31 -2.07 13.10 -1.95
C ASN A 31 -1.56 12.18 -0.82
N SER A 32 -2.01 12.43 0.42
CA SER A 32 -1.63 11.63 1.59
C SER A 32 -2.42 10.32 1.72
N THR A 33 -3.51 10.13 0.97
CA THR A 33 -4.36 8.93 1.08
C THR A 33 -3.60 7.66 0.72
N SER A 34 -2.75 7.71 -0.31
CA SER A 34 -1.91 6.59 -0.75
C SER A 34 -0.97 6.13 0.36
N VAL A 35 -0.34 7.08 1.06
CA VAL A 35 0.53 6.79 2.19
C VAL A 35 -0.27 6.21 3.35
N LEU A 36 -1.44 6.78 3.67
CA LEU A 36 -2.30 6.31 4.75
C LEU A 36 -2.73 4.84 4.57
N ILE A 37 -3.11 4.45 3.35
CA ILE A 37 -3.48 3.07 3.02
C ILE A 37 -2.28 2.13 3.15
N ALA A 38 -1.13 2.51 2.57
CA ALA A 38 0.09 1.68 2.60
C ALA A 38 0.65 1.49 4.03
N VAL A 39 0.51 2.50 4.90
CA VAL A 39 0.98 2.45 6.29
C VAL A 39 0.27 1.37 7.10
N LEU A 40 -1.00 1.06 6.82
CA LEU A 40 -1.74 0.04 7.58
C LEU A 40 -1.16 -1.37 7.41
N GLY A 41 -0.90 -1.78 6.17
CA GLY A 41 -0.32 -3.09 5.87
C GLY A 41 1.10 -3.23 6.43
N THR A 42 1.91 -2.19 6.25
CA THR A 42 3.28 -2.15 6.77
C THR A 42 3.35 -2.11 8.29
N SER A 43 2.46 -1.38 8.94
CA SER A 43 2.39 -1.35 10.42
C SER A 43 2.03 -2.72 10.98
N ALA A 44 1.08 -3.43 10.35
CA ALA A 44 0.71 -4.79 10.77
C ALA A 44 1.89 -5.77 10.67
N LEU A 45 2.67 -5.70 9.57
CA LEU A 45 3.91 -6.47 9.42
C LEU A 45 4.94 -6.09 10.50
N LEU A 46 5.14 -4.79 10.71
CA LEU A 46 6.12 -4.28 11.67
C LEU A 46 5.78 -4.70 13.10
N ILE A 47 4.51 -4.65 13.49
CA ILE A 47 4.04 -5.14 14.80
C ILE A 47 4.35 -6.63 14.96
N ALA A 48 4.21 -7.44 13.91
CA ALA A 48 4.56 -8.86 13.94
C ALA A 48 6.08 -9.13 13.88
N GLY A 49 6.93 -8.10 13.79
CA GLY A 49 8.38 -8.26 13.66
C GLY A 49 8.88 -8.51 12.23
N TYR A 50 8.06 -8.22 11.22
CA TYR A 50 8.37 -8.39 9.80
C TYR A 50 8.41 -7.05 9.07
N VAL A 51 9.09 -7.00 7.92
CA VAL A 51 9.21 -5.79 7.11
C VAL A 51 9.00 -6.12 5.64
N ASP A 52 8.38 -5.21 4.90
CA ASP A 52 8.33 -5.25 3.44
C ASP A 52 8.88 -3.96 2.85
N LEU A 53 10.08 -4.03 2.26
CA LEU A 53 10.68 -2.89 1.57
C LEU A 53 10.32 -2.83 0.08
N SER A 54 9.65 -3.85 -0.47
CA SER A 54 9.38 -3.96 -1.91
C SER A 54 8.18 -3.12 -2.37
N ILE A 55 7.48 -2.46 -1.45
CA ILE A 55 6.20 -1.76 -1.69
C ILE A 55 6.27 -0.77 -2.85
N GLY A 56 7.33 0.04 -2.92
CA GLY A 56 7.47 1.03 -3.99
C GLY A 56 7.57 0.37 -5.37
N SER A 57 8.36 -0.70 -5.48
CA SER A 57 8.46 -1.46 -6.73
C SER A 57 7.22 -2.28 -7.06
N MET A 58 6.51 -2.81 -6.06
CA MET A 58 5.22 -3.45 -6.26
C MET A 58 4.22 -2.46 -6.83
N MET A 59 4.13 -1.26 -6.25
CA MET A 59 3.26 -0.20 -6.74
C MET A 59 3.59 0.19 -8.18
N ALA A 60 4.89 0.32 -8.52
CA ALA A 60 5.32 0.60 -9.89
C ALA A 60 4.93 -0.51 -10.89
N LEU A 61 5.18 -1.78 -10.53
CA LEU A 61 4.85 -2.93 -11.36
C LEU A 61 3.34 -3.09 -11.56
N ILE A 62 2.57 -2.99 -10.48
CA ILE A 62 1.11 -3.07 -10.53
C ILE A 62 0.56 -1.91 -11.36
N GLY A 63 1.01 -0.68 -11.10
CA GLY A 63 0.55 0.51 -11.80
C GLY A 63 0.73 0.44 -13.31
N ILE A 64 1.90 -0.01 -13.81
CA ILE A 64 2.13 -0.13 -15.26
C ILE A 64 1.29 -1.25 -15.89
N ILE A 65 1.09 -2.38 -15.20
CA ILE A 65 0.25 -3.48 -15.69
C ILE A 65 -1.22 -3.06 -15.75
N VAL A 66 -1.72 -2.47 -14.66
CA VAL A 66 -3.09 -1.95 -14.54
C VAL A 66 -3.34 -0.87 -15.60
N ALA A 67 -2.37 0.03 -15.83
CA ALA A 67 -2.50 1.05 -16.86
C ALA A 67 -2.65 0.45 -18.26
N LYS A 68 -1.83 -0.55 -18.62
CA LYS A 68 -1.93 -1.23 -19.92
C LYS A 68 -3.27 -1.94 -20.08
N ILE A 69 -3.75 -2.61 -19.03
CA ILE A 69 -5.04 -3.32 -19.04
C ILE A 69 -6.20 -2.33 -19.15
N ALA A 70 -6.15 -1.22 -18.42
CA ALA A 70 -7.16 -0.16 -18.50
C ALA A 70 -7.33 0.36 -19.92
N VAL A 71 -6.22 0.65 -20.60
CA VAL A 71 -6.25 1.16 -21.97
C VAL A 71 -6.71 0.08 -22.95
N ALA A 72 -6.25 -1.17 -22.79
CA ALA A 72 -6.60 -2.27 -23.70
C ALA A 72 -8.06 -2.71 -23.59
N THR A 73 -8.64 -2.69 -22.40
CA THR A 73 -9.98 -3.24 -22.13
C THR A 73 -11.05 -2.18 -21.98
N GLN A 74 -10.67 -0.95 -21.63
CA GLN A 74 -11.57 0.16 -21.28
C GLN A 74 -12.57 -0.19 -20.15
N ASP A 75 -12.29 -1.23 -19.36
CA ASP A 75 -13.13 -1.72 -18.26
C ASP A 75 -12.47 -1.43 -16.91
N ALA A 76 -13.00 -0.42 -16.21
CA ALA A 76 -12.50 0.00 -14.90
C ALA A 76 -12.63 -1.09 -13.82
N PHE A 77 -13.65 -1.95 -13.88
CA PHE A 77 -13.85 -3.01 -12.89
C PHE A 77 -12.81 -4.11 -13.07
N LEU A 78 -12.58 -4.53 -14.32
CA LEU A 78 -11.53 -5.50 -14.64
C LEU A 78 -10.14 -4.97 -14.25
N THR A 79 -9.86 -3.70 -14.56
CA THR A 79 -8.63 -3.02 -14.16
C THR A 79 -8.40 -3.06 -12.64
N ALA A 80 -9.42 -2.70 -11.86
CA ALA A 80 -9.33 -2.74 -10.39
C ALA A 80 -9.14 -4.16 -9.86
N ALA A 81 -9.89 -5.14 -10.39
CA ALA A 81 -9.76 -6.54 -10.01
C ALA A 81 -8.35 -7.09 -10.28
N VAL A 82 -7.75 -6.74 -11.42
CA VAL A 82 -6.38 -7.14 -11.74
C VAL A 82 -5.37 -6.48 -10.81
N GLY A 83 -5.51 -5.19 -10.51
CA GLY A 83 -4.58 -4.50 -9.60
C GLY A 83 -4.59 -5.08 -8.18
N LEU A 84 -5.78 -5.30 -7.63
CA LEU A 84 -5.96 -5.94 -6.32
C LEU A 84 -5.47 -7.39 -6.31
N GLY A 85 -5.79 -8.16 -7.35
CA GLY A 85 -5.37 -9.55 -7.51
C GLY A 85 -3.85 -9.68 -7.63
N LEU A 86 -3.23 -8.83 -8.46
CA LEU A 86 -1.78 -8.80 -8.63
C LEU A 86 -1.08 -8.36 -7.35
N GLY A 87 -1.57 -7.32 -6.67
CA GLY A 87 -1.04 -6.90 -5.37
C GLY A 87 -1.07 -8.04 -4.35
N THR A 88 -2.20 -8.73 -4.24
CA THR A 88 -2.35 -9.90 -3.34
C THR A 88 -1.39 -11.02 -3.72
N LEU A 89 -1.24 -11.32 -5.01
CA LEU A 89 -0.36 -12.37 -5.51
C LEU A 89 1.11 -12.07 -5.19
N LEU A 90 1.57 -10.84 -5.47
CA LEU A 90 2.94 -10.42 -5.19
C LEU A 90 3.21 -10.43 -3.66
N GLY A 91 2.24 -9.98 -2.86
CA GLY A 91 2.29 -10.09 -1.40
C GLY A 91 2.38 -11.54 -0.93
N LEU A 92 1.60 -12.46 -1.51
CA LEU A 92 1.69 -13.88 -1.21
C LEU A 92 3.07 -14.45 -1.54
N VAL A 93 3.64 -14.08 -2.69
CA VAL A 93 4.99 -14.49 -3.08
C VAL A 93 6.00 -14.02 -2.04
N ASN A 94 5.98 -12.74 -1.66
CA ASN A 94 6.85 -12.21 -0.60
C ASN A 94 6.69 -13.00 0.70
N GLY A 95 5.46 -13.19 1.18
CA GLY A 95 5.20 -13.91 2.43
C GLY A 95 5.65 -15.36 2.40
N ILE A 96 5.45 -16.06 1.27
CA ILE A 96 5.90 -17.44 1.10
C ILE A 96 7.43 -17.52 1.10
N LEU A 97 8.11 -16.60 0.41
CA LEU A 97 9.57 -16.56 0.37
C LEU A 97 10.15 -16.25 1.75
N VAL A 98 9.62 -15.23 2.44
CA VAL A 98 10.02 -14.89 3.82
C VAL A 98 9.86 -16.09 4.75
N ARG A 99 8.75 -16.82 4.65
CA ARG A 99 8.52 -18.00 5.47
C ARG A 99 9.43 -19.19 5.11
N ARG A 100 9.64 -19.47 3.82
CA ARG A 100 10.31 -20.70 3.36
C ARG A 100 11.82 -20.61 3.34
N LEU A 101 12.38 -19.43 3.07
CA LEU A 101 13.82 -19.28 2.87
C LEU A 101 14.60 -19.19 4.19
N SER A 102 13.93 -19.06 5.34
CA SER A 102 14.57 -18.97 6.67
C SER A 102 15.67 -17.91 6.77
N ILE A 103 15.60 -16.87 5.94
CA ILE A 103 16.50 -15.70 5.95
C ILE A 103 15.72 -14.46 6.37
N SER A 104 16.45 -13.41 6.77
CA SER A 104 15.82 -12.18 7.25
C SER A 104 14.81 -11.62 6.23
N PRO A 105 13.60 -11.20 6.66
CA PRO A 105 12.60 -10.59 5.79
C PRO A 105 13.12 -9.38 5.01
N LEU A 106 14.09 -8.66 5.59
CA LEU A 106 14.76 -7.53 4.95
C LEU A 106 15.48 -7.96 3.66
N ILE A 107 16.21 -9.06 3.70
CA ILE A 107 16.98 -9.56 2.54
C ILE A 107 16.03 -9.99 1.43
N VAL A 108 14.98 -10.74 1.79
CA VAL A 108 13.96 -11.18 0.82
C VAL A 108 13.33 -9.96 0.16
N THR A 109 12.85 -9.00 0.95
CA THR A 109 12.08 -7.87 0.39
C THR A 109 12.96 -6.84 -0.31
N LEU A 110 14.26 -6.74 0.00
CA LEU A 110 15.23 -6.00 -0.82
C LEU A 110 15.49 -6.68 -2.17
N ALA A 111 15.58 -8.02 -2.20
CA ALA A 111 15.71 -8.76 -3.45
C ALA A 111 14.44 -8.59 -4.32
N MET A 112 13.26 -8.68 -3.69
CA MET A 112 11.99 -8.48 -4.38
C MET A 112 11.81 -7.03 -4.83
N LEU A 113 12.32 -6.05 -4.08
CA LEU A 113 12.38 -4.64 -4.49
C LEU A 113 13.10 -4.48 -5.84
N ALA A 114 14.28 -5.10 -5.98
CA ALA A 114 15.04 -5.07 -7.23
C ALA A 114 14.34 -5.85 -8.35
N LEU A 115 13.79 -7.04 -8.05
CA LEU A 115 13.10 -7.88 -9.02
C LEU A 115 11.86 -7.18 -9.59
N TYR A 116 10.95 -6.72 -8.74
CA TYR A 116 9.74 -6.04 -9.16
C TYR A 116 10.05 -4.71 -9.86
N GLY A 117 11.07 -3.98 -9.41
CA GLY A 117 11.54 -2.77 -10.06
C GLY A 117 12.04 -3.05 -11.48
N GLY A 118 12.84 -4.10 -11.65
CA GLY A 118 13.31 -4.56 -12.96
C GLY A 118 12.17 -5.00 -13.87
N LEU A 119 11.20 -5.76 -13.35
CA LEU A 119 10.00 -6.14 -14.10
C LEU A 119 9.18 -4.93 -14.52
N ALA A 120 8.97 -3.96 -13.61
CA ALA A 120 8.27 -2.72 -13.92
C ALA A 120 8.98 -1.95 -15.04
N PHE A 121 10.31 -1.87 -14.98
CA PHE A 121 11.13 -1.23 -16.01
C PHE A 121 10.98 -1.90 -17.38
N VAL A 122 11.06 -3.23 -17.45
CA VAL A 122 10.89 -3.98 -18.71
C VAL A 122 9.48 -3.79 -19.29
N VAL A 123 8.45 -3.73 -18.43
CA VAL A 123 7.06 -3.53 -18.87
C VAL A 123 6.80 -2.08 -19.29
N SER A 124 7.49 -1.09 -18.71
CA SER A 124 7.23 0.35 -18.93
C SER A 124 7.75 0.93 -20.27
N SER A 125 7.91 0.11 -21.30
CA SER A 125 8.55 0.45 -22.59
C SER A 125 8.07 1.76 -23.24
N THR A 126 6.82 2.18 -23.01
CA THR A 126 6.29 3.49 -23.43
C THR A 126 5.34 4.06 -22.38
N ALA A 127 5.18 5.39 -22.39
CA ALA A 127 4.16 6.06 -21.59
C ALA A 127 2.75 5.63 -22.04
N VAL A 128 1.88 5.33 -21.07
CA VAL A 128 0.52 4.84 -21.30
C VAL A 128 -0.47 5.99 -21.14
N TYR A 129 -1.33 6.19 -22.14
CA TYR A 129 -2.36 7.24 -22.17
C TYR A 129 -3.69 6.66 -22.68
N GLY A 130 -4.79 7.41 -22.53
CA GLY A 130 -6.11 6.99 -23.01
C GLY A 130 -6.89 6.11 -22.02
N PHE A 131 -6.80 6.44 -20.73
CA PHE A 131 -7.52 5.74 -19.67
C PHE A 131 -9.04 5.91 -19.80
N PRO A 132 -9.83 4.87 -19.48
CA PRO A 132 -11.29 4.96 -19.52
C PRO A 132 -11.80 6.04 -18.54
N PRO A 133 -12.80 6.85 -18.91
CA PRO A 133 -13.34 7.91 -18.06
C PRO A 133 -13.81 7.40 -16.69
N SER A 134 -14.39 6.21 -16.64
CA SER A 134 -14.86 5.56 -15.40
C SER A 134 -13.72 5.27 -14.42
N LEU A 135 -12.52 4.94 -14.89
CA LEU A 135 -11.35 4.75 -14.04
C LEU A 135 -10.80 6.09 -13.55
N LEU A 136 -10.79 7.12 -14.41
CA LEU A 136 -10.40 8.47 -13.99
C LEU A 136 -11.38 9.04 -12.94
N GLU A 137 -12.67 8.72 -13.07
CA GLU A 137 -13.69 9.05 -12.09
C GLU A 137 -13.46 8.29 -10.78
N LEU A 138 -13.04 7.03 -10.80
CA LEU A 138 -12.67 6.32 -9.57
C LEU A 138 -11.54 7.03 -8.79
N GLY A 139 -10.51 7.50 -9.51
CA GLY A 139 -9.34 8.14 -8.90
C GLY A 139 -9.51 9.62 -8.52
N ARG A 140 -10.39 10.35 -9.22
CA ARG A 140 -10.54 11.83 -9.05
C ARG A 140 -11.97 12.30 -8.78
N GLY A 141 -12.94 11.39 -8.87
CA GLY A 141 -14.36 11.65 -8.62
C GLY A 141 -14.62 12.05 -7.18
N LYS A 142 -15.76 12.72 -6.98
CA LYS A 142 -16.16 13.26 -5.69
C LYS A 142 -17.60 12.87 -5.38
N ALA A 143 -17.85 12.47 -4.14
CA ALA A 143 -19.18 12.43 -3.54
C ALA A 143 -19.25 13.41 -2.37
N PHE A 144 -20.34 14.17 -2.27
CA PHE A 144 -20.54 15.14 -1.19
C PHE A 144 -19.38 16.15 -1.02
N GLY A 145 -18.67 16.46 -2.11
CA GLY A 145 -17.50 17.36 -2.10
C GLY A 145 -16.17 16.71 -1.70
N ILE A 146 -16.17 15.43 -1.31
CA ILE A 146 -15.00 14.66 -0.87
C ILE A 146 -14.58 13.69 -1.98
N GLN A 147 -13.28 13.58 -2.25
CA GLN A 147 -12.77 12.64 -3.26
C GLN A 147 -12.93 11.19 -2.80
N TYR A 148 -13.24 10.28 -3.74
CA TYR A 148 -13.41 8.86 -3.44
C TYR A 148 -12.17 8.24 -2.78
N THR A 149 -10.97 8.64 -3.20
CA THR A 149 -9.69 8.20 -2.63
C THR A 149 -9.57 8.49 -1.13
N VAL A 150 -10.08 9.63 -0.68
CA VAL A 150 -10.12 10.00 0.75
C VAL A 150 -11.10 9.12 1.51
N MET A 151 -12.29 8.90 0.95
CA MET A 151 -13.31 8.05 1.57
C MET A 151 -12.82 6.60 1.71
N ILE A 152 -12.19 6.06 0.66
CA ILE A 152 -11.58 4.73 0.65
C ILE A 152 -10.49 4.65 1.72
N ALA A 153 -9.58 5.63 1.78
CA ALA A 153 -8.49 5.62 2.76
C ALA A 153 -9.00 5.65 4.20
N VAL A 154 -10.02 6.46 4.50
CA VAL A 154 -10.67 6.49 5.82
C VAL A 154 -11.33 5.15 6.13
N ALA A 155 -12.07 4.57 5.20
CA ALA A 155 -12.71 3.27 5.39
C ALA A 155 -11.69 2.17 5.67
N VAL A 156 -10.62 2.10 4.87
CA VAL A 156 -9.52 1.14 5.05
C VAL A 156 -8.84 1.34 6.39
N PHE A 157 -8.60 2.59 6.81
CA PHE A 157 -8.01 2.91 8.11
C PHE A 157 -8.90 2.46 9.27
N LEU A 158 -10.20 2.74 9.22
CA LEU A 158 -11.13 2.32 10.27
C LEU A 158 -11.21 0.79 10.36
N ILE A 159 -11.31 0.11 9.22
CA ILE A 159 -11.34 -1.36 9.17
C ILE A 159 -10.03 -1.94 9.67
N GLY A 160 -8.89 -1.47 9.17
CA GLY A 160 -7.56 -1.95 9.55
C GLY A 160 -7.26 -1.70 11.04
N SER A 161 -7.60 -0.52 11.55
CA SER A 161 -7.46 -0.18 12.97
C SER A 161 -8.32 -1.08 13.85
N PHE A 162 -9.58 -1.31 13.47
CA PHE A 162 -10.47 -2.23 14.18
C PHE A 162 -9.93 -3.66 14.18
N VAL A 163 -9.45 -4.16 13.04
CA VAL A 163 -8.85 -5.50 12.94
C VAL A 163 -7.63 -5.61 13.84
N LEU A 164 -6.72 -4.63 13.82
CA LEU A 164 -5.50 -4.66 14.62
C LEU A 164 -5.74 -4.52 16.13
N THR A 165 -6.73 -3.73 16.54
CA THR A 165 -6.92 -3.38 17.97
C THR A 165 -8.04 -4.16 18.66
N ARG A 166 -9.03 -4.66 17.91
CA ARG A 166 -10.27 -5.25 18.48
C ARG A 166 -10.52 -6.70 18.09
N THR A 167 -9.65 -7.34 17.29
CA THR A 167 -9.85 -8.74 16.88
C THR A 167 -8.77 -9.69 17.37
N VAL A 168 -9.10 -10.99 17.39
CA VAL A 168 -8.15 -12.08 17.71
C VAL A 168 -6.97 -12.10 16.75
N THR A 169 -7.17 -11.71 15.48
CA THR A 169 -6.09 -11.58 14.50
C THR A 169 -5.08 -10.53 14.96
N GLY A 170 -5.55 -9.34 15.38
CA GLY A 170 -4.73 -8.30 15.97
C GLY A 170 -3.90 -8.80 17.15
N LEU A 171 -4.56 -9.44 18.13
CA LEU A 171 -3.89 -10.02 19.29
C LEU A 171 -2.79 -11.02 18.91
N ARG A 172 -3.05 -11.88 17.92
CA ARG A 172 -2.05 -12.85 17.44
C ARG A 172 -0.87 -12.17 16.75
N ILE A 173 -1.09 -11.08 16.02
CA ILE A 173 -0.03 -10.28 15.38
C ILE A 173 0.91 -9.71 16.46
N TYR A 174 0.36 -9.11 17.53
CA TYR A 174 1.16 -8.63 18.66
C TYR A 174 1.93 -9.75 19.38
N ALA A 175 1.29 -10.91 19.58
CA ALA A 175 1.95 -12.06 20.21
C ALA A 175 3.14 -12.57 19.40
N ILE A 176 3.00 -12.62 18.07
CA ILE A 176 4.09 -13.00 17.14
C ILE A 176 5.24 -12.01 17.25
N GLY A 177 4.97 -10.70 17.33
CA GLY A 177 6.00 -9.67 17.45
C GLY A 177 6.83 -9.75 18.73
N GLY A 178 6.24 -10.26 19.83
CA GLY A 178 6.95 -10.46 21.09
C GLY A 178 7.90 -11.65 21.05
N ASP A 179 7.38 -12.83 20.71
CA ASP A 179 8.18 -14.04 20.50
C ASP A 179 7.43 -15.02 19.55
N PRO A 180 7.88 -15.16 18.29
CA PRO A 180 7.27 -16.07 17.33
C PRO A 180 7.25 -17.54 17.81
N ARG A 181 8.28 -17.97 18.54
CA ARG A 181 8.41 -19.35 19.01
C ARG A 181 7.46 -19.63 20.16
N ALA A 182 7.33 -18.69 21.10
CA ALA A 182 6.33 -18.80 22.16
C ALA A 182 4.90 -18.79 21.58
N ALA A 183 4.65 -17.94 20.58
CA ALA A 183 3.36 -17.91 19.87
C ALA A 183 3.02 -19.26 19.22
N GLU A 184 3.99 -19.92 18.57
CA GLU A 184 3.81 -21.27 18.00
C GLU A 184 3.49 -22.31 19.08
N LEU A 185 4.17 -22.27 20.24
CA LEU A 185 3.89 -23.17 21.37
C LEU A 185 2.50 -22.96 21.95
N CYS A 186 1.95 -21.74 21.86
CA CYS A 186 0.57 -21.43 22.22
C CYS A 186 -0.46 -21.79 21.11
N GLY A 187 -0.04 -22.49 20.06
CA GLY A 187 -0.92 -22.96 18.97
C GLY A 187 -1.27 -21.90 17.93
N ILE A 188 -0.56 -20.75 17.90
CA ILE A 188 -0.77 -19.72 16.88
C ILE A 188 -0.09 -20.20 15.58
N PRO A 189 -0.80 -20.25 14.44
CA PRO A 189 -0.22 -20.68 13.17
C PRO A 189 0.62 -19.55 12.53
N VAL A 190 1.74 -19.22 13.16
CA VAL A 190 2.61 -18.06 12.84
C VAL A 190 2.90 -17.99 11.35
N GLY A 191 3.38 -19.08 10.75
CA GLY A 191 3.71 -19.10 9.32
C GLY A 191 2.52 -18.80 8.39
N ARG A 192 1.28 -19.19 8.74
CA ARG A 192 0.10 -18.84 7.91
C ARG A 192 -0.28 -17.37 8.10
N LEU A 193 -0.18 -16.86 9.32
CA LEU A 193 -0.49 -15.46 9.62
C LEU A 193 0.50 -14.52 8.95
N VAL A 194 1.80 -14.82 8.99
CA VAL A 194 2.83 -14.00 8.32
C VAL A 194 2.58 -13.93 6.82
N VAL A 195 2.34 -15.07 6.16
CA VAL A 195 1.99 -15.09 4.72
C VAL A 195 0.72 -14.28 4.45
N GLY A 196 -0.30 -14.40 5.30
CA GLY A 196 -1.52 -13.61 5.22
C GLY A 196 -1.29 -12.11 5.40
N LEU A 197 -0.37 -11.70 6.27
CA LEU A 197 0.00 -10.29 6.46
C LEU A 197 0.66 -9.70 5.21
N TYR A 198 1.60 -10.43 4.59
CA TYR A 198 2.18 -9.98 3.33
C TYR A 198 1.15 -9.93 2.19
N ALA A 199 0.22 -10.90 2.13
CA ALA A 199 -0.87 -10.87 1.17
C ALA A 199 -1.80 -9.67 1.38
N ALA A 200 -2.17 -9.37 2.62
CA ALA A 200 -2.98 -8.20 2.98
C ALA A 200 -2.24 -6.89 2.68
N ASN A 201 -0.94 -6.81 2.98
CA ASN A 201 -0.11 -5.68 2.60
C ASN A 201 -0.12 -5.49 1.08
N GLY A 202 0.14 -6.56 0.33
CA GLY A 202 0.10 -6.56 -1.13
C GLY A 202 -1.26 -6.15 -1.71
N PHE A 203 -2.37 -6.59 -1.12
CA PHE A 203 -3.72 -6.14 -1.50
C PHE A 203 -3.87 -4.63 -1.33
N LEU A 204 -3.43 -4.07 -0.19
CA LEU A 204 -3.45 -2.63 0.05
C LEU A 204 -2.56 -1.87 -0.92
N ILE A 205 -1.40 -2.41 -1.29
CA ILE A 205 -0.55 -1.80 -2.33
C ILE A 205 -1.22 -1.86 -3.71
N GLY A 206 -1.91 -2.96 -4.01
CA GLY A 206 -2.74 -3.06 -5.21
C GLY A 206 -3.85 -2.01 -5.25
N LEU A 207 -4.51 -1.76 -4.12
CA LEU A 207 -5.54 -0.72 -3.99
C LEU A 207 -4.97 0.69 -4.21
N VAL A 208 -3.74 0.95 -3.77
CA VAL A 208 -3.06 2.24 -3.96
C VAL A 208 -2.59 2.42 -5.41
N ALA A 209 -2.23 1.33 -6.09
CA ALA A 209 -1.69 1.36 -7.44
C ALA A 209 -2.77 1.50 -8.54
N VAL A 210 -4.02 1.11 -8.25
CA VAL A 210 -5.20 1.29 -9.11
C VAL A 210 -5.75 2.71 -8.97
#